data_AF-A0A819YC12-F1
#
_entry.id   AF-A0A819YC12-F1
#
_cell.length_a   1.000
_cell.length_b   1.000
_cell.length_c   1.000
_cell.angle_alpha   90.00
_cell.angle_beta   90.00
_cell.angle_gamma   90.00
#
_symmetry.space_group_name_H-M   'P 1'
#
loop_
_entity.id
_entity.type
_entity.pdbx_description
1 polymer ?
#
loop_
_entity_poly.entity_id
_entity_poly.type
_entity_poly.pdbx_seq_one_letter_code
_entity_poly.pdbx_strand_id
1 'polypeptide(L)'
;MANNKTQCFKCNKEKITYPCEGCSKRFCLTHLTEHQQMLNEELNHIINDYDQFKQRINEKKQNSQSLQNLSLIKQINQWETNSIEIIKQKAQNCREIVITSSETFIYDIEKKFNDLSEQIKEI
;
A
#
# COMPACT_ATOMS: atom_id res chain seq x y z
N MET A 1 67.37 -18.13 -1.12
CA MET A 1 66.61 -17.76 0.09
C MET A 1 65.92 -16.42 -0.20
N ALA A 2 64.63 -16.41 -0.50
CA ALA A 2 63.94 -15.19 -0.92
C ALA A 2 63.73 -14.26 0.28
N ASN A 3 64.28 -13.05 0.21
CA ASN A 3 64.16 -12.01 1.22
C ASN A 3 62.71 -11.47 1.19
N ASN A 4 61.76 -12.15 1.85
CA ASN A 4 60.34 -11.79 1.93
C ASN A 4 60.06 -10.51 2.75
N LYS A 5 61.08 -9.68 2.97
CA LYS A 5 60.95 -8.38 3.61
C LYS A 5 60.53 -7.37 2.56
N THR A 6 59.31 -6.87 2.67
CA THR A 6 58.83 -5.74 1.88
C THR A 6 58.25 -4.68 2.81
N GLN A 7 57.91 -3.52 2.26
CA GLN A 7 57.30 -2.46 3.06
C GLN A 7 55.84 -2.79 3.40
N CYS A 8 55.47 -2.64 4.67
CA CYS A 8 54.08 -2.74 5.12
C CYS A 8 53.31 -1.46 4.75
N PHE A 9 52.14 -1.59 4.12
CA PHE A 9 51.30 -0.46 3.69
C PHE A 9 50.88 0.48 4.84
N LYS A 10 50.61 -0.06 6.04
CA LYS A 10 50.12 0.74 7.18
C LYS A 10 51.23 1.46 7.97
N CYS A 11 52.37 0.83 8.24
CA CYS A 11 53.43 1.41 9.07
C CYS A 11 54.71 1.80 8.35
N ASN A 12 54.79 1.56 7.03
CA ASN A 12 55.95 1.88 6.18
C ASN A 12 57.29 1.27 6.62
N LYS A 13 57.29 0.27 7.50
CA LYS A 13 58.49 -0.44 7.92
C LYS A 13 58.75 -1.65 7.02
N GLU A 14 60.00 -1.89 6.66
CA GLU A 14 60.43 -3.12 6.00
C GLU A 14 60.36 -4.30 6.97
N LYS A 15 59.44 -5.22 6.71
CA LYS A 15 59.20 -6.41 7.54
C LYS A 15 58.74 -7.57 6.65
N ILE A 16 58.61 -8.75 7.21
CA ILE A 16 57.87 -9.83 6.54
C ILE A 16 56.43 -9.36 6.37
N THR A 17 55.95 -9.34 5.12
CA THR A 17 54.59 -8.92 4.80
C THR A 17 53.83 -9.99 4.04
N TYR A 18 52.52 -9.96 4.23
CA TYR A 18 51.55 -10.83 3.60
C TYR A 18 50.63 -9.98 2.72
N PRO A 19 50.30 -10.43 1.49
CA PRO A 19 49.37 -9.73 0.64
C PRO A 19 47.93 -9.96 1.12
N CYS A 20 47.09 -8.93 1.01
CA CYS A 20 45.65 -9.06 1.02
C CYS A 20 45.15 -9.05 -0.43
N GLU A 21 44.55 -10.15 -0.88
CA GLU A 21 44.06 -10.28 -2.27
C GLU A 21 42.93 -9.30 -2.57
N GLY A 22 42.07 -9.02 -1.59
CA GLY A 22 40.91 -8.13 -1.78
C GLY A 22 41.27 -6.67 -2.03
N CYS A 23 42.32 -6.15 -1.38
CA CYS A 23 42.74 -4.75 -1.55
C CYS A 23 44.09 -4.58 -2.26
N SER A 24 44.72 -5.69 -2.69
CA SER A 24 46.02 -5.73 -3.37
C SER A 24 47.17 -5.05 -2.59
N LYS A 25 47.04 -4.86 -1.27
CA LYS A 25 48.04 -4.24 -0.39
C LYS A 25 48.77 -5.30 0.43
N ARG A 26 50.01 -5.00 0.85
CA ARG A 26 50.82 -5.87 1.71
C ARG A 26 50.93 -5.32 3.13
N PHE A 27 50.73 -6.18 4.12
CA PHE A 27 50.74 -5.79 5.54
C PHE A 27 51.69 -6.70 6.32
N CYS A 28 52.33 -6.18 7.37
CA CYS A 28 52.93 -7.06 8.38
C CYS A 28 51.79 -7.74 9.17
N LEU A 29 52.08 -8.88 9.80
CA LEU A 29 51.08 -9.73 10.45
C LEU A 29 50.08 -8.96 11.34
N THR A 30 50.58 -8.09 12.23
CA THR A 30 49.73 -7.26 13.11
C THR A 30 48.73 -6.40 12.34
N HIS A 31 49.18 -5.66 11.33
CA HIS A 31 48.32 -4.79 10.54
C HIS A 31 47.41 -5.56 9.58
N LEU A 32 47.77 -6.80 9.21
CA LEU A 32 46.87 -7.68 8.46
C LEU A 32 45.69 -8.11 9.34
N THR A 33 45.97 -8.52 10.58
CA THR A 33 44.93 -8.89 11.56
C THR A 33 44.01 -7.72 11.87
N GLU A 34 44.57 -6.53 12.12
CA GLU A 34 43.77 -5.31 12.30
C GLU A 34 42.92 -4.98 11.08
N HIS A 35 43.47 -5.13 9.86
CA HIS A 35 42.73 -4.89 8.63
C HIS A 35 41.54 -5.87 8.48
N GLN A 36 41.76 -7.14 8.77
CA GLN A 36 40.69 -8.16 8.76
C GLN A 36 39.62 -7.88 9.80
N GLN A 37 40.02 -7.43 11.00
CA GLN A 37 39.08 -7.05 12.04
C GLN A 37 38.20 -5.87 11.60
N MET A 38 38.80 -4.81 11.04
CA MET A 38 38.04 -3.68 10.51
C MET A 38 37.03 -4.10 9.43
N LEU A 39 37.44 -4.97 8.49
CA LEU A 39 36.54 -5.48 7.45
C LEU A 39 35.38 -6.29 8.04
N ASN A 40 35.63 -7.09 9.07
CA ASN A 40 34.58 -7.85 9.75
C ASN A 40 33.60 -6.91 10.48
N GLU A 41 34.11 -5.85 11.11
CA GLU A 41 33.27 -4.83 11.76
C GLU A 41 32.38 -4.13 10.73
N GLU A 42 32.93 -3.69 9.59
CA GLU A 42 32.17 -3.09 8.49
C GLU A 42 31.11 -4.06 7.93
N LEU A 43 31.46 -5.33 7.72
CA LEU A 43 30.52 -6.34 7.24
C LEU A 43 29.37 -6.56 8.24
N ASN A 44 29.67 -6.62 9.54
CA ASN A 44 28.65 -6.77 10.58
C ASN A 44 27.69 -5.58 10.60
N HIS A 45 28.18 -4.37 10.37
CA HIS A 45 27.31 -3.19 10.22
C HIS A 45 26.36 -3.33 9.03
N ILE A 46 26.86 -3.76 7.87
CA ILE A 46 26.04 -3.97 6.66
C ILE A 46 24.98 -5.05 6.90
N ILE A 47 25.34 -6.15 7.54
CA ILE A 47 24.40 -7.24 7.87
C ILE A 47 23.30 -6.74 8.81
N ASN A 48 23.68 -6.00 9.86
CA ASN A 48 22.71 -5.42 10.78
C ASN A 48 21.76 -4.43 10.07
N ASP A 49 22.27 -3.56 9.20
CA ASP A 49 21.45 -2.63 8.43
C ASP A 49 20.48 -3.36 7.50
N TYR A 50 20.94 -4.42 6.84
CA TYR A 50 20.11 -5.29 6.02
C TYR A 50 18.98 -5.94 6.84
N ASP A 51 19.29 -6.49 8.01
CA ASP A 51 18.30 -7.14 8.88
C ASP A 51 17.27 -6.14 9.39
N GLN A 52 17.69 -4.94 9.81
CA GLN A 52 16.80 -3.86 10.21
C GLN A 52 15.89 -3.42 9.05
N PHE A 53 16.44 -3.29 7.84
CA PHE A 53 15.65 -2.92 6.67
C PHE A 53 14.61 -4.00 6.33
N LYS A 54 15.01 -5.27 6.36
CA LYS A 54 14.12 -6.42 6.14
C LYS A 54 13.00 -6.48 7.19
N GLN A 55 13.32 -6.21 8.45
CA GLN A 55 12.33 -6.13 9.52
C GLN A 55 11.31 -5.01 9.25
N ARG A 56 11.77 -3.79 8.91
CA ARG A 56 10.87 -2.65 8.59
C ARG A 56 9.94 -2.95 7.41
N ILE A 57 10.42 -3.66 6.39
CA ILE A 57 9.58 -4.11 5.27
C ILE A 57 8.51 -5.09 5.76
N ASN A 58 8.90 -6.08 6.57
CA ASN A 58 7.96 -7.09 7.08
C ASN A 58 6.89 -6.46 8.00
N GLU A 59 7.28 -5.53 8.87
CA GLU A 59 6.35 -4.78 9.72
C GLU A 59 5.35 -3.98 8.88
N LYS A 60 5.82 -3.29 7.83
CA LYS A 60 4.93 -2.58 6.89
C LYS A 60 3.99 -3.55 6.18
N LYS A 61 4.48 -4.72 5.74
CA LYS A 61 3.66 -5.74 5.09
C LYS A 61 2.56 -6.26 6.02
N GLN A 62 2.90 -6.58 7.27
CA GLN A 62 1.93 -7.01 8.28
C GLN A 62 0.92 -5.92 8.62
N ASN A 63 1.35 -4.67 8.77
CA ASN A 63 0.45 -3.54 8.99
C ASN A 63 -0.46 -3.26 7.78
N SER A 64 0.04 -3.49 6.56
CA SER A 64 -0.73 -3.37 5.32
C SER A 64 -1.67 -4.55 5.06
N GLN A 65 -1.54 -5.65 5.81
CA GLN A 65 -2.34 -6.86 5.62
C GLN A 65 -3.84 -6.65 5.92
N SER A 66 -4.17 -5.51 6.52
CA SER A 66 -5.52 -4.99 6.61
C SER A 66 -5.71 -3.80 5.66
N LEU A 67 -5.67 -4.04 4.34
CA LEU A 67 -5.99 -3.03 3.32
C LEU A 67 -7.35 -2.36 3.59
N GLN A 68 -8.31 -3.12 4.14
CA GLN A 68 -9.63 -2.61 4.57
C GLN A 68 -9.57 -1.54 5.70
N ASN A 69 -8.46 -1.42 6.42
CA ASN A 69 -8.27 -0.38 7.45
C ASN A 69 -7.59 0.89 6.92
N LEU A 70 -7.09 0.89 5.68
CA LEU A 70 -6.56 2.11 5.08
C LEU A 70 -7.68 3.16 5.00
N SER A 71 -7.36 4.37 5.46
CA SER A 71 -8.33 5.49 5.46
C SER A 71 -8.94 5.72 4.08
N LEU A 72 -8.14 5.55 3.01
CA LEU A 72 -8.62 5.67 1.63
C LEU A 72 -9.65 4.60 1.25
N ILE A 73 -9.45 3.34 1.65
CA ILE A 73 -10.42 2.26 1.38
C ILE A 73 -11.71 2.50 2.16
N LYS A 74 -11.64 2.96 3.41
CA LYS A 74 -12.83 3.36 4.18
C LYS A 74 -13.61 4.48 3.51
N GLN A 75 -12.91 5.48 2.98
CA GLN A 75 -13.54 6.58 2.24
C GLN A 75 -14.21 6.07 0.95
N ILE A 76 -13.55 5.20 0.19
CA ILE A 76 -14.12 4.58 -1.01
C ILE A 76 -15.41 3.81 -0.66
N ASN A 77 -15.38 2.97 0.38
CA ASN A 77 -16.55 2.20 0.80
C ASN A 77 -17.72 3.11 1.25
N GLN A 78 -17.40 4.22 1.93
CA GLN A 78 -18.40 5.20 2.34
C GLN A 78 -19.02 5.91 1.13
N TRP A 79 -18.21 6.29 0.14
CA TRP A 79 -18.68 6.90 -1.11
C TRP A 79 -19.57 5.94 -1.90
N GLU A 80 -19.18 4.66 -1.99
CA GLU A 80 -19.99 3.62 -2.61
C GLU A 80 -21.35 3.47 -1.92
N THR A 81 -21.34 3.32 -0.59
CA THR A 81 -22.57 3.17 0.21
C THR A 81 -23.50 4.36 0.03
N ASN A 82 -22.97 5.58 0.15
CA ASN A 82 -23.75 6.80 0.00
C ASN A 82 -24.33 6.94 -1.41
N SER A 83 -23.55 6.60 -2.44
CA SER A 83 -23.98 6.69 -3.84
C SER A 83 -25.12 5.72 -4.14
N ILE A 84 -25.01 4.49 -3.65
CA ILE A 84 -26.07 3.48 -3.78
C ILE A 84 -27.36 3.96 -3.09
N GLU A 85 -27.24 4.55 -1.90
CA GLU A 85 -28.40 5.05 -1.16
C GLU A 85 -29.10 6.20 -1.90
N ILE A 86 -28.35 7.16 -2.42
CA ILE A 86 -28.89 8.27 -3.23
C ILE A 86 -29.63 7.74 -4.46
N ILE A 87 -29.04 6.76 -5.17
CA ILE A 87 -29.66 6.16 -6.36
C ILE A 87 -30.95 5.44 -5.98
N LYS A 88 -30.96 4.69 -4.87
CA LYS A 88 -32.16 3.99 -4.37
C LYS A 88 -33.27 4.96 -4.01
N GLN A 89 -32.97 6.00 -3.24
CA GLN A 89 -33.95 7.02 -2.86
C GLN A 89 -34.52 7.72 -4.09
N LYS A 90 -33.66 8.10 -5.05
CA LYS A 90 -34.13 8.76 -6.26
C LYS A 90 -35.02 7.85 -7.09
N ALA A 91 -34.67 6.57 -7.23
CA ALA A 91 -35.49 5.59 -7.93
C ALA A 91 -36.84 5.37 -7.23
N GLN A 92 -36.87 5.34 -5.90
CA GLN A 92 -38.10 5.21 -5.12
C GLN A 92 -39.02 6.42 -5.31
N ASN A 93 -38.49 7.64 -5.22
CA ASN A 93 -39.26 8.86 -5.47
C ASN A 93 -39.85 8.87 -6.89
N CYS A 94 -39.10 8.43 -7.89
CA CYS A 94 -39.61 8.32 -9.27
C CYS A 94 -40.76 7.31 -9.37
N ARG A 95 -40.67 6.16 -8.68
CA ARG A 95 -41.77 5.18 -8.65
C ARG A 95 -43.03 5.76 -8.02
N GLU A 96 -42.89 6.43 -6.88
CA GLU A 96 -44.02 7.06 -6.17
C GLU A 96 -44.72 8.10 -7.04
N ILE A 97 -43.97 8.97 -7.72
CA ILE A 97 -44.53 9.96 -8.64
C ILE A 97 -45.37 9.28 -9.73
N VAL A 98 -44.87 8.21 -10.34
CA VAL A 98 -45.59 7.50 -11.41
C VAL A 98 -46.86 6.84 -10.88
N ILE A 99 -46.78 6.18 -9.73
CA ILE A 99 -47.93 5.51 -9.10
C ILE A 99 -49.02 6.54 -8.78
N THR A 100 -48.70 7.61 -8.03
CA THR A 100 -49.67 8.63 -7.64
C THR A 100 -50.27 9.35 -8.83
N SER A 101 -49.46 9.65 -9.86
CA SER A 101 -49.98 10.25 -11.10
C SER A 101 -50.95 9.32 -11.82
N SER A 102 -50.65 8.01 -11.83
CA SER A 102 -51.51 7.00 -12.45
C SER A 102 -52.83 6.85 -11.68
N GLU A 103 -52.77 6.77 -10.35
CA GLU A 103 -53.96 6.69 -9.48
C GLU A 103 -54.86 7.92 -9.66
N THR A 104 -54.27 9.12 -9.72
CA THR A 104 -55.01 10.37 -9.95
C THR A 104 -55.70 10.34 -11.31
N PHE A 105 -54.98 9.92 -12.36
CA PHE A 105 -55.52 9.84 -13.71
C PHE A 105 -56.66 8.81 -13.81
N ILE A 106 -56.54 7.66 -13.16
CA ILE A 106 -57.59 6.64 -13.10
C ILE A 106 -58.83 7.20 -12.39
N TYR A 107 -58.66 7.82 -11.23
CA TYR A 107 -59.75 8.45 -10.49
C TYR A 107 -60.48 9.51 -11.33
N ASP A 108 -59.74 10.35 -12.05
CA ASP A 108 -60.32 11.37 -12.92
C ASP A 108 -61.12 10.76 -14.09
N ILE A 109 -60.66 9.63 -14.64
CA ILE A 109 -61.40 8.87 -15.66
C ILE A 109 -62.68 8.29 -15.08
N GLU A 110 -62.59 7.61 -13.93
CA GLU A 110 -63.75 7.00 -13.26
C GLU A 110 -64.83 8.04 -12.96
N LYS A 111 -64.42 9.20 -12.43
CA LYS A 111 -65.33 10.32 -12.16
C LYS A 111 -66.03 10.80 -13.42
N LYS A 112 -65.28 11.10 -14.49
CA LYS A 112 -65.85 11.53 -15.77
C LYS A 112 -66.81 10.50 -16.35
N PHE A 113 -66.49 9.21 -16.23
CA PHE A 113 -67.34 8.13 -16.71
C PHE A 113 -68.65 8.05 -15.93
N ASN A 114 -68.61 8.20 -14.60
CA ASN A 114 -69.81 8.25 -13.78
C ASN A 114 -70.69 9.47 -14.11
N ASP A 115 -70.09 10.65 -14.26
CA ASP A 115 -70.81 11.88 -14.65
C ASP A 115 -71.53 11.69 -16.01
N LEU A 116 -70.87 11.07 -16.98
CA LEU A 116 -71.46 10.71 -18.28
C LEU A 116 -72.61 9.71 -18.14
N SER A 117 -72.47 8.71 -17.28
CA SER A 117 -73.48 7.68 -17.04
C SER A 117 -74.75 8.27 -16.39
N GLU A 118 -74.61 9.24 -15.50
CA GLU A 118 -75.74 9.99 -14.93
C GLU A 118 -76.45 10.82 -15.99
N GLN A 119 -75.70 11.57 -16.81
CA GLN A 119 -76.28 12.37 -17.90
C GLN A 119 -77.09 11.53 -18.90
N ILE A 120 -76.66 10.29 -19.17
CA ILE A 120 -77.40 9.38 -20.06
C ILE A 120 -78.73 8.93 -19.44
N LYS A 121 -78.79 8.74 -18.11
CA LYS A 121 -80.02 8.31 -17.43
C LYS A 121 -81.09 9.41 -17.34
N GLU A 122 -80.69 10.66 -17.53
CA GLU A 122 -81.58 11.83 -17.51
C GLU A 122 -82.19 12.15 -18.89
N ILE A 123 -81.85 11.37 -19.93
CA ILE A 123 -82.39 11.45 -21.31
C ILE A 123 -83.45 10.38 -21.53
#